data_AF-A0A2U1KZG3-F1
#
_entry.id   AF-A0A2U1KZG3-F1
#
_cell.length_a   1.000
_cell.length_b   1.000
_cell.length_c   1.000
_cell.angle_alpha   90.00
_cell.angle_beta   90.00
_cell.angle_gamma   90.00
#
_symmetry.space_group_name_H-M   'P 1'
#
loop_
_entity.id
_entity.type
_entity.pdbx_description
1 polymer ?
#
loop_
_entity_poly.entity_id
_entity_poly.type
_entity_poly.pdbx_seq_one_letter_code
_entity_poly.pdbx_strand_id
1 'polypeptide(L)'
;MSTVYRLINNTALAYLIWKKQHEWFGRKILIETEYFLEGYWTAIVDRLQNVTDRYLEIEKREGMLRRRHAEKVSEAYGVLREPYLKEAGNEDGSWRRPFVTHFAGCQPCSGEHNPLFTGEGCRTGMNKALNFADNQVLRNYGFVHRSLWASSLVTPISFDYPA
;
A
#
# COMPACT_ATOMS: atom_id res chain seq x y z
N MET A 1 3.36 36.59 -18.02
CA MET A 1 3.22 36.12 -16.63
C MET A 1 4.07 34.88 -16.49
N SER A 2 5.28 35.01 -15.95
CA SER A 2 6.18 33.85 -15.79
C SER A 2 5.86 33.21 -14.45
N THR A 3 5.13 32.09 -14.46
CA THR A 3 4.88 31.31 -13.26
C THR A 3 6.20 30.68 -12.84
N VAL A 4 6.87 31.28 -11.85
CA VAL A 4 8.01 30.64 -11.19
C VAL A 4 7.45 29.50 -10.35
N TYR A 5 7.49 28.27 -10.88
CA TYR A 5 7.27 27.08 -10.06
C TYR A 5 8.40 27.00 -9.05
N ARG A 6 8.07 27.03 -7.76
CA ARG A 6 9.04 26.85 -6.68
C ARG A 6 9.61 25.43 -6.79
N LEU A 7 10.92 25.30 -6.88
CA LEU A 7 11.60 24.01 -6.80
C LEU A 7 11.30 23.37 -5.44
N ILE A 8 10.63 22.24 -5.46
CA ILE A 8 10.38 21.39 -4.29
C ILE A 8 11.37 20.23 -4.28
N ASN A 9 11.56 19.59 -3.12
CA ASN A 9 12.61 18.61 -2.87
C ASN A 9 12.66 17.47 -3.91
N ASN A 10 11.51 16.90 -4.31
CA ASN A 10 11.47 15.80 -5.28
C ASN A 10 11.94 16.24 -6.68
N THR A 11 11.55 17.43 -7.15
CA THR A 11 11.99 17.98 -8.44
C THR A 11 13.47 18.36 -8.40
N ALA A 12 13.94 18.93 -7.29
CA ALA A 12 15.35 19.24 -7.08
C ALA A 12 16.21 17.96 -7.09
N LEU A 13 15.76 16.90 -6.42
CA LEU A 13 16.43 15.61 -6.44
C LEU A 13 16.46 14.99 -7.84
N ALA A 14 15.33 14.98 -8.55
CA ALA A 14 15.28 14.49 -9.94
C ALA A 14 16.25 15.25 -10.85
N TYR A 15 16.31 16.59 -10.71
CA TYR A 15 17.27 17.42 -11.43
C TYR A 15 18.72 17.08 -11.08
N LEU A 16 19.03 16.87 -9.79
CA LEU A 16 20.38 16.49 -9.35
C LEU A 16 20.78 15.12 -9.91
N ILE A 17 19.88 14.13 -9.84
CA ILE A 17 20.10 12.80 -10.43
C ILE A 17 20.39 12.95 -11.92
N TRP A 18 19.54 13.65 -12.66
CA TRP A 18 19.73 13.85 -14.10
C TRP A 18 21.05 14.58 -14.44
N LYS A 19 21.37 15.65 -13.71
CA LYS A 19 22.58 16.46 -13.96
C LYS A 19 23.87 15.73 -13.59
N LYS A 20 23.83 14.89 -12.55
CA LYS A 20 25.00 14.21 -11.96
C LYS A 20 25.03 12.71 -12.21
N GLN A 21 24.17 12.17 -13.08
CA GLN A 21 24.03 10.74 -13.34
C GLN A 21 25.35 10.05 -13.72
N HIS A 22 26.23 10.72 -14.47
CA HIS A 22 27.52 10.18 -14.91
C HIS A 22 28.63 10.25 -13.84
N GLU A 23 28.36 10.86 -12.67
CA GLU A 23 29.29 10.93 -11.55
C GLU A 23 29.03 9.77 -10.56
N TRP A 24 29.18 10.00 -9.26
CA TRP A 24 28.94 8.98 -8.25
C TRP A 24 27.44 8.69 -8.01
N PHE A 25 26.54 9.61 -8.40
CA PHE A 25 25.10 9.48 -8.19
C PHE A 25 24.52 8.26 -8.92
N GLY A 26 24.90 8.01 -10.18
CA GLY A 26 24.36 6.89 -10.96
C GLY A 26 24.73 5.49 -10.44
N ARG A 27 25.81 5.38 -9.64
CA ARG A 27 26.27 4.09 -9.08
C ARG A 27 25.82 3.85 -7.64
N LYS A 28 25.34 4.88 -6.94
CA LYS A 28 24.94 4.80 -5.53
C LYS A 28 23.44 4.92 -5.30
N ILE A 29 22.68 5.29 -6.34
CA ILE A 29 21.23 5.40 -6.28
C ILE A 29 20.63 4.18 -6.97
N LEU A 30 19.87 3.41 -6.21
CA LEU A 30 18.96 2.41 -6.72
C LEU A 30 17.59 3.06 -6.91
N ILE A 31 17.05 3.00 -8.13
CA ILE A 31 15.66 3.36 -8.40
C ILE A 31 14.85 2.07 -8.24
N GLU A 32 14.13 1.98 -7.13
CA GLU A 32 13.30 0.82 -6.80
C GLU A 32 12.01 0.82 -7.64
N THR A 33 11.75 -0.26 -8.35
CA THR A 33 10.56 -0.45 -9.20
C THR A 33 9.90 -1.83 -9.00
N GLU A 34 10.51 -2.71 -8.20
CA GLU A 34 10.03 -4.06 -7.96
C GLU A 34 8.89 -4.10 -6.94
N TYR A 35 8.65 -3.03 -6.17
CA TYR A 35 7.47 -2.91 -5.32
C TYR A 35 7.11 -1.44 -5.12
N PHE A 36 5.88 -1.19 -4.65
CA PHE A 36 5.39 0.16 -4.35
C PHE A 36 6.06 0.75 -3.11
N LEU A 37 7.35 1.08 -3.18
CA LEU A 37 8.04 1.90 -2.17
C LEU A 37 7.41 3.29 -2.08
N GLU A 38 6.93 3.80 -3.21
CA GLU A 38 6.05 4.97 -3.30
C GLU A 38 4.92 4.61 -4.28
N GLY A 39 3.75 4.28 -3.73
CA GLY A 39 2.58 3.89 -4.52
C GLY A 39 1.56 5.01 -4.60
N TYR A 40 1.32 5.51 -5.81
CA TYR A 40 0.35 6.57 -6.02
C TYR A 40 -1.08 6.10 -5.71
N TRP A 41 -1.74 6.76 -4.76
CA TRP A 41 -2.96 6.24 -4.13
C TRP A 41 -4.12 5.96 -5.11
N THR A 42 -4.27 6.74 -6.18
CA THR A 42 -5.40 6.57 -7.12
C THR A 42 -5.32 5.25 -7.90
N ALA A 43 -4.13 4.68 -8.09
CA ALA A 43 -3.94 3.37 -8.71
C ALA A 43 -4.10 2.19 -7.72
N ILE A 44 -4.33 2.50 -6.44
CA ILE A 44 -4.29 1.53 -5.35
C ILE A 44 -5.63 1.39 -4.66
N VAL A 45 -6.22 2.49 -4.20
CA VAL A 45 -7.30 2.43 -3.19
C VAL A 45 -8.54 1.68 -3.66
N ASP A 46 -8.83 1.69 -4.96
CA ASP A 46 -10.01 1.03 -5.52
C ASP A 46 -9.83 -0.47 -5.71
N ARG A 47 -8.59 -0.96 -5.80
CA ARG A 47 -8.29 -2.40 -5.89
C ARG A 47 -8.07 -3.09 -4.55
N LEU A 48 -7.99 -2.36 -3.43
CA LEU A 48 -7.67 -2.94 -2.11
C LEU A 48 -8.65 -4.03 -1.67
N GLN A 49 -9.93 -3.96 -2.07
CA GLN A 49 -10.89 -5.02 -1.79
C GLN A 49 -10.52 -6.30 -2.56
N ASN A 50 -10.26 -6.19 -3.88
CA ASN A 50 -9.80 -7.32 -4.69
C ASN A 50 -8.50 -7.93 -4.15
N VAL A 51 -7.55 -7.10 -3.71
CA VAL A 51 -6.32 -7.58 -3.05
C VAL A 51 -6.66 -8.38 -1.78
N THR A 52 -7.60 -7.90 -0.97
CA THR A 52 -8.05 -8.62 0.23
C THR A 52 -8.63 -9.98 -0.14
N ASP A 53 -9.52 -10.02 -1.11
CA ASP A 53 -10.23 -11.24 -1.53
C ASP A 53 -9.25 -12.29 -2.07
N ARG A 54 -8.29 -11.88 -2.92
CA ARG A 54 -7.23 -12.78 -3.44
C ARG A 54 -6.37 -13.39 -2.34
N TYR A 55 -5.99 -12.61 -1.33
CA TYR A 55 -5.21 -13.13 -0.22
C TYR A 55 -6.02 -14.09 0.65
N LEU A 56 -7.31 -13.82 0.86
CA LEU A 56 -8.21 -14.74 1.55
C LEU A 56 -8.41 -16.04 0.77
N GLU A 57 -8.49 -16.01 -0.57
CA GLU A 57 -8.55 -17.20 -1.42
C GLU A 57 -7.32 -18.09 -1.27
N ILE A 58 -6.13 -17.50 -1.22
CA ILE A 58 -4.87 -18.23 -1.00
C ILE A 58 -4.89 -18.88 0.40
N GLU A 59 -5.25 -18.13 1.42
CA GLU A 59 -5.29 -18.61 2.80
C GLU A 59 -6.38 -19.66 3.04
N LYS A 60 -7.49 -19.62 2.29
CA LYS A 60 -8.50 -20.68 2.28
C LYS A 60 -7.94 -22.01 1.78
N ARG A 61 -7.01 -21.97 0.82
CA ARG A 61 -6.38 -23.20 0.29
C ARG A 61 -5.25 -23.68 1.16
N GLU A 62 -4.48 -22.76 1.74
CA GLU A 62 -3.27 -23.06 2.50
C GLU A 62 -3.43 -22.73 3.98
N GLY A 63 -3.80 -23.74 4.77
CA GLY A 63 -3.96 -23.62 6.23
C GLY A 63 -2.72 -23.06 6.95
N MET A 64 -1.53 -23.33 6.43
CA MET A 64 -0.26 -22.82 6.98
C MET A 64 -0.16 -21.29 6.94
N LEU A 65 -0.87 -20.63 6.02
CA LEU A 65 -0.92 -19.17 5.93
C LEU A 65 -1.93 -18.53 6.88
N ARG A 66 -2.82 -19.30 7.52
CA ARG A 66 -3.89 -18.77 8.40
C ARG A 66 -3.40 -18.41 9.81
N ARG A 67 -2.17 -18.81 10.15
CA ARG A 67 -1.59 -18.56 11.48
C ARG A 67 -1.60 -17.07 11.84
N ARG A 68 -2.08 -16.77 13.03
CA ARG A 68 -1.97 -15.46 13.67
C ARG A 68 -0.53 -15.29 14.17
N HIS A 69 0.12 -14.19 13.82
CA HIS A 69 1.51 -13.93 14.19
C HIS A 69 1.62 -12.57 14.87
N ALA A 70 1.94 -12.55 16.16
CA ALA A 70 1.79 -11.34 16.95
C ALA A 70 2.73 -10.18 16.58
N GLU A 71 3.92 -10.39 16.00
CA GLU A 71 4.87 -9.26 15.92
C GLU A 71 5.97 -9.31 14.84
N LYS A 72 6.13 -10.41 14.10
CA LYS A 72 7.12 -10.46 13.02
C LYS A 72 6.71 -11.48 11.96
N VAL A 73 6.45 -11.01 10.75
CA VAL A 73 6.40 -11.89 9.59
C VAL A 73 7.82 -12.42 9.38
N SER A 74 8.04 -13.70 9.68
CA SER A 74 9.33 -14.33 9.42
C SER A 74 9.60 -14.42 7.92
N GLU A 75 10.87 -14.36 7.51
CA GLU A 75 11.26 -14.60 6.10
C GLU A 75 10.66 -15.91 5.57
N ALA A 76 10.61 -16.95 6.41
CA ALA A 76 9.98 -18.23 6.08
C ALA A 76 8.50 -18.10 5.67
N TYR A 77 7.75 -17.18 6.30
CA TYR A 77 6.36 -16.94 5.92
C TYR A 77 6.24 -16.17 4.60
N GLY A 78 7.17 -15.25 4.33
CA GLY A 78 7.32 -14.63 3.01
C GLY A 78 7.57 -15.67 1.94
N VAL A 79 8.57 -16.53 2.13
CA VAL A 79 8.92 -17.64 1.23
C VAL A 79 7.74 -18.59 1.00
N LEU A 80 6.93 -18.86 2.02
CA LEU A 80 5.74 -19.71 1.88
C LEU A 80 4.64 -19.06 1.04
N ARG A 81 4.54 -17.71 1.05
CA ARG A 81 3.53 -16.97 0.29
C ARG A 81 3.98 -16.65 -1.14
N GLU A 82 5.28 -16.46 -1.38
CA GLU A 82 5.80 -16.05 -2.69
C GLU A 82 5.35 -16.91 -3.89
N PRO A 83 5.24 -18.26 -3.80
CA PRO A 83 4.75 -19.07 -4.91
C PRO A 83 3.39 -18.65 -5.44
N TYR A 84 2.50 -18.14 -4.57
CA TYR A 84 1.16 -17.71 -4.94
C TYR A 84 1.14 -16.27 -5.49
N LEU A 85 2.19 -15.48 -5.27
CA LEU A 85 2.25 -14.07 -5.65
C LEU A 85 3.07 -13.82 -6.93
N LYS A 86 3.62 -14.85 -7.56
CA LYS A 86 4.40 -14.73 -8.80
C LYS A 86 3.62 -14.04 -9.91
N GLU A 87 2.34 -14.37 -10.04
CA GLU A 87 1.42 -13.79 -11.04
C GLU A 87 0.76 -12.50 -10.57
N ALA A 88 0.99 -12.09 -9.32
CA ALA A 88 0.39 -10.88 -8.78
C ALA A 88 1.00 -9.60 -9.37
N GLY A 89 2.27 -9.68 -9.81
CA GLY A 89 3.04 -8.55 -10.34
C GLY A 89 3.22 -7.41 -9.34
N ASN A 90 3.97 -6.38 -9.72
CA ASN A 90 4.17 -5.16 -8.92
C ASN A 90 3.82 -3.89 -9.71
N GLU A 91 3.17 -4.05 -10.86
CA GLU A 91 2.82 -2.98 -11.78
C GLU A 91 1.40 -2.44 -11.52
N ASP A 92 0.98 -1.45 -12.31
CA ASP A 92 -0.41 -0.97 -12.26
C ASP A 92 -1.38 -2.10 -12.63
N GLY A 93 -2.51 -2.19 -11.91
CA GLY A 93 -3.44 -3.32 -12.01
C GLY A 93 -2.98 -4.62 -11.32
N SER A 94 -1.79 -4.65 -10.71
CA SER A 94 -1.36 -5.73 -9.81
C SER A 94 -2.40 -6.00 -8.72
N TRP A 95 -2.45 -7.21 -8.19
CA TRP A 95 -3.21 -7.52 -6.98
C TRP A 95 -2.29 -7.88 -5.80
N ARG A 96 -0.98 -7.67 -5.94
CA ARG A 96 -0.03 -7.74 -4.83
C ARG A 96 -0.26 -6.57 -3.88
N ARG A 97 -0.08 -6.82 -2.57
CA ARG A 97 -0.22 -5.79 -1.54
C ARG A 97 0.78 -4.67 -1.80
N PRO A 98 0.33 -3.42 -1.94
CA PRO A 98 1.26 -2.29 -2.03
C PRO A 98 1.98 -2.14 -0.69
N PHE A 99 3.29 -1.84 -0.74
CA PHE A 99 4.06 -1.61 0.48
C PHE A 99 3.71 -0.24 1.09
N VAL A 100 3.71 0.82 0.27
CA VAL A 100 3.29 2.17 0.66
C VAL A 100 2.17 2.65 -0.25
N THR A 101 1.10 3.19 0.35
CA THR A 101 0.07 3.96 -0.37
C THR A 101 0.24 5.43 -0.01
N HIS A 102 0.69 6.23 -0.97
CA HIS A 102 1.03 7.63 -0.78
C HIS A 102 -0.06 8.55 -1.36
N PHE A 103 -0.70 9.31 -0.47
CA PHE A 103 -1.78 10.26 -0.80
C PHE A 103 -1.24 11.63 -1.24
N ALA A 104 -0.36 11.61 -2.25
CA ALA A 104 0.18 12.83 -2.86
C ALA A 104 -0.96 13.74 -3.35
N GLY A 105 -0.91 15.02 -2.98
CA GLY A 105 -1.91 16.02 -3.39
C GLY A 105 -3.18 16.07 -2.56
N CYS A 106 -3.37 15.18 -1.57
CA CYS A 106 -4.58 15.21 -0.72
C CYS A 106 -4.55 16.25 0.41
N GLN A 107 -3.36 16.62 0.89
CA GLN A 107 -3.11 17.72 1.85
C GLN A 107 -4.20 17.88 2.95
N PRO A 108 -4.50 16.82 3.73
CA PRO A 108 -5.65 16.81 4.64
C PRO A 108 -5.52 17.80 5.81
N CYS A 109 -4.30 18.21 6.14
CA CYS A 109 -4.04 19.14 7.25
C CYS A 109 -4.24 20.61 6.85
N SER A 110 -3.82 21.01 5.64
CA SER A 110 -4.00 22.39 5.18
C SER A 110 -5.35 22.63 4.53
N GLY A 111 -6.01 21.58 4.03
CA GLY A 111 -7.27 21.67 3.27
C GLY A 111 -7.08 22.12 1.82
N GLU A 112 -5.89 22.64 1.48
CA GLU A 112 -5.48 23.04 0.13
C GLU A 112 -5.09 21.82 -0.72
N HIS A 113 -6.01 20.89 -0.88
CA HIS A 113 -5.82 19.72 -1.73
C HIS A 113 -5.77 20.11 -3.21
N ASN A 114 -5.09 19.28 -4.01
CA ASN A 114 -5.05 19.43 -5.45
C ASN A 114 -6.49 19.42 -6.01
N PRO A 115 -6.89 20.42 -6.83
CA PRO A 115 -8.25 20.52 -7.37
C PRO A 115 -8.72 19.30 -8.18
N LEU A 116 -7.79 18.45 -8.63
CA LEU A 116 -8.10 17.18 -9.30
C LEU A 116 -8.77 16.15 -8.37
N PHE A 117 -8.64 16.30 -7.06
CA PHE A 117 -9.23 15.41 -6.07
C PHE A 117 -10.27 16.16 -5.24
N THR A 118 -11.19 15.43 -4.64
CA THR A 118 -12.08 15.99 -3.62
C THR A 118 -11.53 15.66 -2.24
N GLY A 119 -11.68 16.57 -1.28
CA GLY A 119 -11.31 16.31 0.12
C GLY A 119 -11.99 15.06 0.69
N GLU A 120 -13.24 14.81 0.30
CA GLU A 120 -13.97 13.58 0.65
C GLU A 120 -13.37 12.33 0.02
N GLY A 121 -13.01 12.38 -1.27
CA GLY A 121 -12.36 11.27 -1.97
C GLY A 121 -11.02 10.91 -1.33
N CYS A 122 -10.22 11.92 -0.98
CA CYS A 122 -8.98 11.76 -0.24
C CYS A 122 -9.20 11.09 1.12
N ARG A 123 -10.14 11.61 1.93
CA ARG A 123 -10.46 11.04 3.25
C ARG A 123 -10.96 9.60 3.14
N THR A 124 -11.82 9.33 2.17
CA THR A 124 -12.37 7.99 1.92
C THR A 124 -11.28 7.02 1.51
N GLY A 125 -10.39 7.42 0.58
CA GLY A 125 -9.24 6.63 0.19
C GLY A 125 -8.30 6.34 1.37
N MET A 126 -8.01 7.34 2.20
CA MET A 126 -7.19 7.20 3.40
C MET A 126 -7.79 6.19 4.38
N ASN A 127 -9.10 6.27 4.65
CA ASN A 127 -9.80 5.33 5.52
C ASN A 127 -9.74 3.90 4.97
N LYS A 128 -9.95 3.70 3.66
CA LYS A 128 -9.81 2.38 3.03
C LYS A 128 -8.40 1.80 3.23
N ALA A 129 -7.38 2.59 2.91
CA ALA A 129 -5.99 2.17 3.02
C ALA A 129 -5.59 1.86 4.47
N LEU A 130 -6.06 2.68 5.41
CA LEU A 130 -5.85 2.46 6.83
C LEU A 130 -6.52 1.16 7.31
N ASN A 131 -7.81 0.97 7.03
CA ASN A 131 -8.55 -0.23 7.44
C ASN A 131 -7.96 -1.51 6.79
N PHE A 132 -7.46 -1.40 5.55
CA PHE A 132 -6.78 -2.49 4.86
C PHE A 132 -5.46 -2.89 5.55
N ALA A 133 -4.65 -1.92 5.97
CA ALA A 133 -3.45 -2.16 6.74
C ALA A 133 -3.78 -2.69 8.14
N ASP A 134 -4.75 -2.07 8.80
CA ASP A 134 -5.16 -2.40 10.17
C ASP A 134 -5.72 -3.82 10.29
N ASN A 135 -6.44 -4.30 9.27
CA ASN A 135 -6.87 -5.71 9.20
C ASN A 135 -5.71 -6.72 9.25
N GLN A 136 -4.51 -6.34 8.81
CA GLN A 136 -3.33 -7.20 8.91
C GLN A 136 -2.82 -7.30 10.36
N VAL A 137 -3.07 -6.26 11.18
CA VAL A 137 -2.71 -6.20 12.60
C VAL A 137 -3.82 -6.81 13.46
N LEU A 138 -5.06 -6.33 13.31
CA LEU A 138 -6.24 -6.75 14.09
C LEU A 138 -6.47 -8.27 14.02
N ARG A 139 -6.16 -8.89 12.89
CA ARG A 139 -6.31 -10.33 12.71
C ARG A 139 -5.49 -11.15 13.71
N ASN A 140 -4.34 -10.64 14.14
CA ASN A 140 -3.52 -11.30 15.16
C ASN A 140 -4.25 -11.38 16.51
N TYR A 141 -5.10 -10.38 16.78
CA TYR A 141 -5.93 -10.28 17.98
C TYR A 141 -7.32 -10.90 17.80
N GLY A 142 -7.62 -11.44 16.62
CA GLY A 142 -8.90 -12.09 16.33
C GLY A 142 -10.02 -11.16 15.94
N PHE A 143 -9.69 -10.00 15.37
CA PHE A 143 -10.66 -9.04 14.86
C PHE A 143 -10.37 -8.67 13.42
N VAL A 144 -11.40 -8.23 12.69
CA VAL A 144 -11.28 -7.58 11.38
C VAL A 144 -12.36 -6.52 11.22
N HIS A 145 -12.07 -5.45 10.50
CA HIS A 145 -13.06 -4.56 9.89
C HIS A 145 -13.89 -5.36 8.87
N ARG A 146 -15.22 -5.33 8.97
CA ARG A 146 -16.11 -6.02 8.00
C ARG A 146 -16.03 -5.45 6.58
N SER A 147 -15.66 -4.19 6.49
CA SER A 147 -15.65 -3.42 5.26
C SER A 147 -14.55 -2.38 5.35
N LEU A 148 -13.79 -2.18 4.26
CA LEU A 148 -12.76 -1.15 4.19
C LEU A 148 -13.34 0.27 4.31
N TRP A 149 -14.66 0.43 4.17
CA TRP A 149 -15.36 1.71 4.19
C TRP A 149 -15.85 2.11 5.59
N ALA A 150 -15.87 1.19 6.55
CA ALA A 150 -16.48 1.39 7.86
C ALA A 150 -15.45 1.18 8.99
N SER A 151 -14.83 2.27 9.46
CA SER A 151 -13.72 2.21 10.43
C SER A 151 -14.13 1.96 11.89
N SER A 152 -15.41 2.08 12.25
CA SER A 152 -15.86 1.99 13.65
C SER A 152 -16.24 0.59 14.11
N LEU A 153 -16.38 -0.37 13.19
CA LEU A 153 -16.94 -1.69 13.48
C LEU A 153 -15.96 -2.80 13.13
N VAL A 154 -15.32 -3.34 14.17
CA VAL A 154 -14.56 -4.58 14.08
C VAL A 154 -15.41 -5.76 14.54
N THR A 155 -15.19 -6.92 13.93
CA THR A 155 -15.85 -8.17 14.31
C THR A 155 -14.87 -9.24 14.71
N PRO A 156 -15.24 -10.07 15.71
CA PRO A 156 -14.44 -11.23 16.04
C PRO A 156 -14.43 -12.23 14.88
N ILE A 157 -13.31 -12.90 14.71
CA ILE A 157 -13.10 -13.97 13.73
C ILE A 157 -12.66 -15.27 14.41
N SER A 158 -12.98 -16.40 13.79
CA SER A 158 -12.56 -17.72 14.27
C SER A 158 -11.03 -17.84 14.30
N PHE A 159 -10.51 -18.70 15.19
CA PHE A 159 -9.06 -18.88 15.35
C PHE A 159 -8.38 -19.23 14.03
N ASP A 160 -9.00 -20.10 13.23
CA ASP A 160 -8.50 -20.56 11.93
C ASP A 160 -9.06 -19.78 10.73
N TYR A 161 -9.61 -18.58 10.92
CA TYR A 161 -10.09 -17.75 9.80
C TYR A 161 -9.01 -17.58 8.72
N PRO A 162 -9.32 -17.73 7.41
CA PRO A 162 -10.65 -17.82 6.80
C PRO A 162 -11.06 -19.24 6.39
N ALA A 163 -10.71 -20.26 7.19
CA ALA A 163 -11.03 -21.68 6.95
C ALA A 163 -12.42 -21.95 6.37
#